data_AF-A0A4Z0HQV6-F1
#
_entry.id   AF-A0A4Z0HQV6-F1
#
_cell.length_a   1.000
_cell.length_b   1.000
_cell.length_c   1.000
_cell.angle_alpha   90.00
_cell.angle_beta   90.00
_cell.angle_gamma   90.00
#
_symmetry.space_group_name_H-M   'P 1'
#
loop_
_entity.id
_entity.type
_entity.pdbx_description
1 polymer ?
#
loop_
_entity_poly.entity_id
_entity_poly.type
_entity_poly.pdbx_seq_one_letter_code
_entity_poly.pdbx_strand_id
1 'polypeptide(L)'
;MNHEPSHRGSLSFIGIAAMVVAYLLVFAVLSDTDMASKFENGIAPPGTDVLGNRIAAVGGVVAAGCAWVAAVAGRMVVPIVLVLMASAPLGLLSLVTLQLAF
;
A
#
# COMPACT_ATOMS: atom_id res chain seq x y z
N MET A 1 -29.71 16.92 -21.39
CA MET A 1 -29.01 17.17 -20.11
C MET A 1 -28.04 16.03 -19.94
N ASN A 2 -26.83 16.19 -20.48
CA ASN A 2 -25.84 15.12 -20.54
C ASN A 2 -25.15 15.08 -19.18
N HIS A 3 -25.37 14.03 -18.40
CA HIS A 3 -24.61 13.78 -17.17
C HIS A 3 -23.20 13.35 -17.56
N GLU A 4 -22.30 14.31 -17.81
CA GLU A 4 -20.87 14.00 -17.85
C GLU A 4 -20.46 13.49 -16.46
N PRO A 5 -19.96 12.25 -16.33
CA PRO A 5 -19.46 11.77 -15.06
C PRO A 5 -18.26 12.64 -14.67
N SER A 6 -18.32 13.23 -13.47
CA SER A 6 -17.25 14.04 -12.90
C SER A 6 -15.96 13.21 -12.81
N HIS A 7 -15.09 13.33 -13.83
CA HIS A 7 -13.80 12.65 -13.89
C HIS A 7 -12.93 12.91 -12.65
N ARG A 8 -13.13 14.07 -12.02
CA ARG A 8 -12.47 14.48 -10.77
C ARG A 8 -12.85 13.57 -9.60
N GLY A 9 -14.14 13.19 -9.51
CA GLY A 9 -14.62 12.26 -8.49
C GLY A 9 -14.03 10.86 -8.70
N SER A 10 -14.08 10.35 -9.92
CA SER A 10 -13.58 9.00 -10.25
C SER A 10 -12.10 8.83 -9.94
N LEU A 11 -11.25 9.78 -10.35
CA LEU A 11 -9.80 9.76 -10.07
C LEU A 11 -9.51 9.80 -8.57
N SER A 12 -10.28 10.59 -7.82
CA SER A 12 -10.13 10.69 -6.37
C SER A 12 -10.48 9.38 -5.64
N PHE A 13 -11.56 8.71 -6.03
CA PHE A 13 -11.94 7.41 -5.47
C PHE A 13 -10.93 6.31 -5.82
N ILE A 14 -10.36 6.34 -7.03
CA ILE A 14 -9.26 5.46 -7.42
C ILE A 14 -8.06 5.67 -6.50
N GLY A 15 -7.74 6.92 -6.13
CA GLY A 15 -6.66 7.21 -5.18
C GLY A 15 -6.89 6.56 -3.82
N ILE A 16 -8.11 6.63 -3.29
CA ILE A 16 -8.47 5.98 -2.02
C ILE A 16 -8.37 4.45 -2.15
N ALA A 17 -8.91 3.88 -3.23
CA ALA A 17 -8.85 2.43 -3.46
C ALA A 17 -7.41 1.93 -3.58
N ALA A 18 -6.54 2.65 -4.32
CA ALA A 18 -5.13 2.33 -4.42
C ALA A 18 -4.43 2.39 -3.05
N MET A 19 -4.81 3.34 -2.19
CA MET A 19 -4.28 3.41 -0.83
C MET A 19 -4.70 2.20 0.02
N VAL A 20 -5.96 1.75 -0.10
CA VAL A 20 -6.42 0.53 0.57
C VAL A 20 -5.64 -0.69 0.09
N VAL A 21 -5.41 -0.81 -1.22
CA VAL A 21 -4.59 -1.90 -1.78
C VAL A 21 -3.17 -1.87 -1.24
N ALA A 22 -2.57 -0.69 -1.09
CA ALA A 22 -1.24 -0.56 -0.48
C ALA A 22 -1.21 -1.15 0.94
N TYR A 23 -2.21 -0.85 1.76
CA TYR A 23 -2.34 -1.44 3.10
C TYR A 23 -2.54 -2.95 3.08
N LEU A 24 -3.39 -3.47 2.18
CA LEU A 24 -3.63 -4.90 2.07
C LEU A 24 -2.34 -5.66 1.72
N LEU A 25 -1.52 -5.10 0.83
CA LEU A 25 -0.24 -5.71 0.45
C LEU A 25 0.78 -5.68 1.60
N VAL A 26 0.84 -4.58 2.35
CA VAL A 26 1.68 -4.47 3.55
C VAL A 26 1.22 -5.49 4.61
N PHE A 27 -0.09 -5.59 4.86
CA PHE A 27 -0.61 -6.55 5.83
C PHE A 27 -0.46 -7.99 5.40
N ALA A 28 -0.49 -8.31 4.11
CA ALA A 28 -0.20 -9.65 3.62
C ALA A 28 1.18 -10.14 4.11
N VAL A 29 2.20 -9.28 3.99
CA VAL A 29 3.56 -9.58 4.49
C VAL A 29 3.60 -9.70 6.02
N LEU A 30 2.94 -8.79 6.74
CA LEU A 30 2.95 -8.78 8.21
C LEU A 30 2.13 -9.92 8.83
N SER A 31 1.16 -10.45 8.10
CA SER A 31 0.32 -11.58 8.53
C SER A 31 0.99 -12.94 8.33
N ASP A 32 2.12 -12.98 7.60
CA ASP A 32 2.90 -14.19 7.41
C ASP A 32 3.68 -14.54 8.69
N THR A 33 3.29 -15.64 9.33
CA THR A 33 3.92 -16.15 10.56
C THR A 33 5.39 -16.53 10.36
N ASP A 34 5.77 -16.88 9.14
CA ASP A 34 7.16 -17.22 8.83
C ASP A 34 8.02 -15.95 8.78
N MET A 35 7.45 -14.81 8.39
CA MET A 35 8.14 -13.52 8.44
C MET A 35 8.35 -13.04 9.87
N ALA A 36 7.44 -13.36 10.80
CA ALA A 36 7.68 -13.17 12.23
C ALA A 36 8.85 -14.04 12.72
N SER A 37 8.90 -15.30 12.28
CA SER A 37 10.03 -16.20 12.59
C SER A 37 11.36 -15.69 12.01
N LYS A 38 11.34 -15.07 10.81
CA LYS A 38 12.51 -14.39 10.23
C LYS A 38 12.96 -13.21 11.08
N PHE A 39 12.03 -12.43 11.63
CA PHE A 39 12.36 -11.30 12.50
C PHE A 39 13.12 -11.75 13.76
N GLU A 40 12.68 -12.85 14.37
CA GLU A 40 13.28 -13.38 15.59
C GLU A 40 14.61 -14.09 15.34
N ASN A 41 14.72 -14.86 14.26
CA ASN A 41 15.85 -15.76 14.00
C ASN A 41 16.82 -15.24 12.93
N GLY A 42 16.50 -14.13 12.26
CA GLY A 42 17.28 -13.52 11.20
C GLY A 42 17.22 -14.24 9.83
N ILE A 43 16.59 -15.41 9.74
CA ILE A 43 16.52 -16.24 8.53
C ILE A 43 15.08 -16.71 8.31
N ALA A 44 14.60 -16.63 7.08
CA ALA A 44 13.28 -17.14 6.71
C ALA A 44 13.26 -18.68 6.81
N PRO A 45 12.25 -19.29 7.43
CA PRO A 45 12.08 -20.73 7.44
C PRO A 45 12.10 -21.36 6.02
N PRO A 46 12.52 -22.62 5.90
CA PRO A 46 12.41 -23.34 4.63
C PRO A 46 10.94 -23.46 4.18
N GLY A 47 10.64 -23.08 2.94
CA GLY A 47 9.29 -23.16 2.37
C GLY A 47 8.50 -21.85 2.40
N THR A 48 9.00 -20.80 3.06
CA THR A 48 8.39 -19.48 3.06
C THR A 48 8.37 -18.88 1.64
N ASP A 49 7.25 -18.28 1.25
CA ASP A 49 7.14 -17.56 -0.04
C ASP A 49 7.81 -16.19 0.02
N VAL A 50 9.14 -16.20 0.03
CA VAL A 50 9.96 -14.98 0.07
C VAL A 50 9.74 -14.10 -1.16
N LEU A 51 9.52 -14.69 -2.33
CA LEU A 51 9.30 -13.94 -3.56
C LEU A 51 7.94 -13.23 -3.55
N GLY A 52 6.88 -13.92 -3.14
CA GLY A 52 5.56 -13.32 -2.97
C GLY A 52 5.56 -12.17 -1.97
N ASN A 53 6.23 -12.34 -0.83
CA ASN A 53 6.37 -11.30 0.18
C ASN A 53 7.17 -10.08 -0.31
N ARG A 54 8.21 -10.28 -1.13
CA ARG A 54 8.93 -9.18 -1.79
C ARG A 54 8.08 -8.43 -2.79
N ILE A 55 7.32 -9.15 -3.62
CA ILE A 55 6.40 -8.55 -4.58
C ILE A 55 5.32 -7.73 -3.83
N ALA A 56 4.76 -8.27 -2.75
CA ALA A 56 3.78 -7.57 -1.95
C ALA A 56 4.36 -6.30 -1.29
N ALA A 57 5.55 -6.37 -0.70
CA ALA A 57 6.21 -5.22 -0.09
C ALA A 57 6.48 -4.09 -1.11
N VAL A 58 7.07 -4.42 -2.25
CA VAL A 58 7.35 -3.43 -3.32
C VAL A 58 6.04 -2.93 -3.95
N GLY A 59 5.10 -3.84 -4.19
CA GLY A 59 3.77 -3.52 -4.75
C GLY A 59 2.98 -2.56 -3.87
N GLY A 60 3.09 -2.69 -2.53
CA GLY A 60 2.47 -1.77 -1.58
C GLY A 60 2.99 -0.34 -1.74
N VAL A 61 4.31 -0.17 -1.87
CA VAL A 61 4.94 1.15 -2.11
C VAL A 61 4.48 1.74 -3.44
N VAL A 62 4.46 0.93 -4.50
CA VAL A 62 4.01 1.38 -5.83
C VAL A 62 2.54 1.79 -5.80
N ALA A 63 1.67 1.01 -5.16
CA ALA A 63 0.25 1.31 -5.00
C ALA A 63 0.02 2.62 -4.22
N ALA A 64 0.81 2.87 -3.17
CA ALA A 64 0.78 4.14 -2.43
C ALA A 64 1.18 5.33 -3.31
N GLY A 65 2.17 5.16 -4.20
CA GLY A 65 2.53 6.15 -5.20
C GLY A 65 1.38 6.45 -6.16
N CYS A 66 0.72 5.40 -6.67
CA CYS A 66 -0.47 5.54 -7.53
C CYS A 66 -1.62 6.25 -6.81
N ALA A 67 -1.81 5.98 -5.51
CA ALA A 67 -2.82 6.66 -4.69
C ALA A 67 -2.61 8.18 -4.66
N TRP A 68 -1.36 8.62 -4.47
CA TRP A 68 -0.98 10.03 -4.50
C TRP A 68 -1.21 10.68 -5.85
N VAL A 69 -0.78 10.02 -6.94
CA VAL A 69 -0.98 10.52 -8.31
C VAL A 69 -2.47 10.74 -8.58
N ALA A 70 -3.31 9.76 -8.25
CA ALA A 70 -4.75 9.80 -8.48
C ALA A 70 -5.46 10.86 -7.60
N ALA A 71 -5.08 10.96 -6.32
CA ALA A 71 -5.65 11.96 -5.40
C ALA A 71 -5.32 13.41 -5.84
N VAL A 72 -4.07 13.67 -6.22
CA VAL A 72 -3.65 15.00 -6.69
C VAL A 72 -4.27 15.33 -8.05
N ALA A 73 -4.32 14.36 -8.97
CA ALA A 73 -4.97 14.53 -10.28
C ALA A 73 -6.48 14.79 -10.16
N GLY A 74 -7.14 14.20 -9.16
CA GLY A 74 -8.55 14.44 -8.84
C GLY A 74 -8.84 15.85 -8.33
N ARG A 75 -7.83 16.57 -7.83
CA ARG A 75 -7.90 17.96 -7.32
C ARG A 75 -8.99 18.20 -6.27
N MET A 76 -9.34 17.17 -5.51
CA MET A 76 -10.31 17.26 -4.40
C MET A 76 -9.56 17.25 -3.07
N VAL A 77 -9.86 18.22 -2.21
CA VAL A 77 -9.15 18.39 -0.93
C VAL A 77 -9.35 17.19 0.00
N VAL A 78 -10.58 16.68 0.13
CA VAL A 78 -10.91 15.60 1.06
C VAL A 78 -10.09 14.31 0.77
N PRO A 79 -10.08 13.76 -0.45
CA PRO A 79 -9.24 12.61 -0.83
C PRO A 79 -7.74 12.83 -0.59
N ILE A 80 -7.23 14.03 -0.90
CA ILE A 80 -5.81 14.35 -0.66
C ILE A 80 -5.48 14.29 0.82
N VAL A 81 -6.32 14.88 1.68
CA VAL A 81 -6.13 14.84 3.14
C VAL A 81 -6.21 13.41 3.66
N LEU A 82 -7.14 12.59 3.16
CA LEU A 82 -7.23 11.17 3.55
C LEU A 82 -5.97 10.38 3.17
N VAL A 83 -5.47 10.54 1.95
CA VAL A 83 -4.23 9.89 1.50
C VAL A 83 -3.03 10.39 2.31
N LEU A 84 -2.95 11.69 2.61
CA LEU A 84 -1.91 12.25 3.47
C LEU A 84 -1.92 11.62 4.87
N MET A 85 -3.09 11.61 5.53
CA MET A 85 -3.25 11.03 6.88
C MET A 85 -2.91 9.54 6.90
N ALA A 86 -3.29 8.80 5.84
CA ALA A 86 -2.99 7.38 5.72
C ALA A 86 -1.52 7.10 5.38
N SER A 87 -0.77 8.08 4.86
CA SER A 87 0.63 7.89 4.42
C SER A 87 1.59 7.72 5.60
N ALA A 88 1.37 8.41 6.72
CA ALA A 88 2.26 8.33 7.87
C ALA A 88 2.32 6.91 8.50
N PRO A 89 1.19 6.29 8.88
CA PRO A 89 1.21 4.90 9.35
C PRO A 89 1.69 3.93 8.28
N LEU A 90 1.29 4.14 7.01
CA LEU A 90 1.71 3.28 5.92
C LEU A 90 3.23 3.30 5.74
N GLY A 91 3.86 4.48 5.78
CA GLY A 91 5.30 4.62 5.62
C GLY A 91 6.09 3.84 6.68
N LEU A 92 5.66 3.93 7.95
CA LEU A 92 6.27 3.15 9.04
C LEU A 92 6.13 1.64 8.80
N LEU A 93 4.93 1.18 8.44
CA LEU A 93 4.69 -0.23 8.17
C LEU A 93 5.45 -0.71 6.92
N SER A 94 5.53 0.12 5.88
CA SER A 94 6.26 -0.18 4.64
C SER A 94 7.74 -0.41 4.90
N LEU A 95 8.38 0.41 5.75
CA LEU A 95 9.79 0.23 6.13
C LEU A 95 10.01 -1.12 6.83
N VAL A 96 9.13 -1.48 7.78
CA VAL A 96 9.18 -2.77 8.47
C VAL A 96 8.97 -3.93 7.49
N THR A 97 7.97 -3.85 6.61
CA THR A 97 7.73 -4.91 5.62
C THR A 97 8.86 -5.05 4.61
N LEU A 98 9.52 -3.95 4.22
CA LEU A 98 10.68 -4.02 3.33
C LEU A 98 11.86 -4.70 4.04
N GLN A 99 12.11 -4.36 5.30
CA GLN A 99 13.14 -5.03 6.10
C GLN A 99 12.85 -6.53 6.28
N LEU A 100 11.59 -6.92 6.48
CA LEU A 100 11.22 -8.33 6.59
C LEU A 100 11.34 -9.06 5.25
N ALA A 101 10.97 -8.41 4.14
CA ALA A 101 11.00 -9.04 2.83
C ALA A 101 12.44 -9.23 2.25
N PHE A 102 13.40 -8.39 2.66
CA PHE A 102 14.78 -8.44 2.18
C PHE A 102 15.73 -8.82 3.31
#